data_AF-A0AA41FE32-F1
#
_entry.id   AF-A0AA41FE32-F1
#
_cell.length_a   1.000
_cell.length_b   1.000
_cell.length_c   1.000
_cell.angle_alpha   90.00
_cell.angle_beta   90.00
_cell.angle_gamma   90.00
#
_symmetry.space_group_name_H-M   'P 1'
#
loop_
_entity.id
_entity.type
_entity.pdbx_description
1 polymer ?
#
loop_
_entity_poly.entity_id
_entity_poly.type
_entity_poly.pdbx_seq_one_letter_code
_entity_poly.pdbx_strand_id
1 'polypeptide(L)'
;MSGMDGAAWRDFPLVFTQGLRQVLGAEGYRSCQIEAYLSQAGPLKLTRTHGRRSVAGLNRMDDCLWSVPVLVDETRLFQQVHCMEANRQRCRMAGHEGYQEPSYCWEIDMDARQLLHIC
;
A
#
# COMPACT_ATOMS: atom_id res chain seq x y z
N MET A 1 -17.91 -0.58 -14.31
CA MET A 1 -17.22 -1.60 -13.50
C MET A 1 -15.88 -1.01 -13.15
N SER A 2 -15.70 -0.66 -11.88
CA SER A 2 -14.44 -0.15 -11.34
C SER A 2 -13.44 -1.30 -11.18
N GLY A 3 -12.16 -1.01 -11.40
CA GLY A 3 -11.06 -1.99 -11.28
C GLY A 3 -10.30 -2.23 -12.58
N MET A 4 -9.22 -3.01 -12.48
CA MET A 4 -8.39 -3.37 -13.64
C MET A 4 -9.11 -4.37 -14.54
N ASP A 5 -9.11 -4.10 -15.85
CA ASP A 5 -9.49 -5.10 -16.84
C ASP A 5 -8.43 -6.20 -16.98
N GLY A 6 -8.79 -7.29 -17.66
CA GLY A 6 -7.90 -8.45 -17.86
C GLY A 6 -6.57 -8.13 -18.55
N ALA A 7 -6.52 -7.09 -19.40
CA ALA A 7 -5.30 -6.68 -20.09
C ALA A 7 -4.38 -5.86 -19.16
N ALA A 8 -4.95 -5.02 -18.30
CA ALA A 8 -4.24 -4.20 -17.32
C ALA A 8 -3.52 -5.04 -16.26
N TRP A 9 -3.98 -6.27 -15.99
CA TRP A 9 -3.27 -7.21 -15.13
C TRP A 9 -1.87 -7.60 -15.63
N ARG A 10 -1.60 -7.49 -16.94
CA ARG A 10 -0.24 -7.74 -17.48
C ARG A 10 0.76 -6.69 -17.01
N ASP A 11 0.29 -5.47 -16.78
CA ASP A 11 1.09 -4.32 -16.35
C ASP A 11 0.92 -4.04 -14.85
N PHE A 12 0.45 -5.03 -14.08
CA PHE A 12 0.23 -4.90 -12.65
C PHE A 12 1.45 -4.34 -11.88
N PRO A 13 2.70 -4.75 -12.16
CA PRO A 13 3.86 -4.15 -11.51
C PRO A 13 3.92 -2.63 -11.66
N LEU A 14 3.66 -2.12 -12.86
CA LEU A 14 3.67 -0.69 -13.14
C LEU A 14 2.54 0.02 -12.41
N VAL A 15 1.32 -0.53 -12.49
CA VAL A 15 0.13 0.01 -11.81
C VAL A 15 0.35 0.05 -10.29
N PHE A 16 0.89 -1.02 -9.71
CA PHE A 16 1.19 -1.12 -8.29
C PHE A 16 2.23 -0.08 -7.86
N THR A 17 3.36 0.05 -8.58
CA THR A 17 4.38 1.03 -8.21
C THR A 17 3.89 2.47 -8.38
N GLN A 18 3.03 2.75 -9.37
CA GLN A 18 2.39 4.06 -9.50
C GLN A 18 1.45 4.35 -8.31
N GLY A 19 0.62 3.39 -7.91
CA GLY A 19 -0.23 3.51 -6.73
C GLY A 19 0.58 3.69 -5.43
N LEU A 20 1.70 2.97 -5.30
CA LEU A 20 2.62 3.11 -4.17
C LEU A 20 3.20 4.53 -4.07
N ARG A 21 3.61 5.13 -5.19
CA ARG A 21 4.04 6.55 -5.20
C ARG A 21 2.93 7.49 -4.77
N GLN A 22 1.71 7.26 -5.24
CA GLN A 22 0.55 8.09 -4.93
C GLN A 22 0.17 8.01 -3.45
N VAL A 23 0.12 6.81 -2.86
CA VAL A 23 -0.18 6.66 -1.43
C VAL A 23 0.91 7.27 -0.55
N LEU A 24 2.19 7.05 -0.86
CA LEU A 24 3.28 7.62 -0.08
C LEU A 24 3.31 9.15 -0.18
N GLY A 25 3.03 9.70 -1.37
CA GLY A 25 2.85 11.15 -1.54
C GLY A 25 1.67 11.69 -0.72
N ALA A 26 0.56 10.96 -0.68
CA ALA A 26 -0.62 11.32 0.12
C ALA A 26 -0.37 11.24 1.63
N GLU A 27 0.51 10.35 2.09
CA GLU A 27 0.98 10.24 3.49
C GLU A 27 2.06 11.29 3.83
N GLY A 28 2.45 12.14 2.87
CA GLY A 28 3.36 13.27 3.10
C GLY A 28 4.83 13.02 2.78
N TYR A 29 5.19 11.85 2.23
CA TYR A 29 6.56 11.58 1.80
C TYR A 29 6.91 12.35 0.52
N ARG A 30 8.10 12.96 0.51
CA ARG A 30 8.61 13.69 -0.66
C ARG A 30 9.15 12.72 -1.72
N SER A 31 9.14 13.14 -2.98
CA SER A 31 9.60 12.32 -4.11
C SER A 31 11.01 11.76 -3.93
N CYS A 32 11.94 12.55 -3.37
CA CYS A 32 13.29 12.09 -3.01
C CYS A 32 13.27 10.88 -2.07
N GLN A 33 12.43 10.89 -1.02
CA GLN A 33 12.29 9.80 -0.05
C GLN A 33 11.68 8.56 -0.70
N ILE A 34 10.65 8.76 -1.53
CA ILE A 34 9.94 7.69 -2.25
C ILE A 34 10.88 6.98 -3.23
N GLU A 35 11.59 7.73 -4.08
CA GLU A 35 12.49 7.12 -5.07
C GLU A 35 13.71 6.47 -4.41
N ALA A 36 14.23 7.03 -3.31
CA ALA A 36 15.30 6.39 -2.55
C ALA A 36 14.84 5.06 -1.93
N TYR A 37 13.62 5.01 -1.37
CA TYR A 37 13.04 3.75 -0.90
C TYR A 37 12.91 2.73 -2.04
N LEU A 38 12.31 3.11 -3.17
CA LEU A 38 12.10 2.21 -4.31
C LEU A 38 13.43 1.69 -4.88
N SER A 39 14.47 2.53 -4.88
CA SER A 39 15.83 2.13 -5.25
C SER A 39 16.41 1.09 -4.29
N GLN A 40 16.28 1.28 -2.98
CA GLN A 40 16.75 0.33 -1.96
C GLN A 40 15.94 -0.98 -1.95
N ALA A 41 14.63 -0.91 -2.15
CA ALA A 41 13.73 -2.06 -2.17
C ALA A 41 14.01 -2.99 -3.37
N GLY A 42 14.56 -2.42 -4.45
CA GLY A 42 14.88 -3.15 -5.67
C GLY A 42 13.65 -3.53 -6.49
N PRO A 43 13.81 -4.43 -7.47
CA PRO A 43 12.72 -4.79 -8.38
C PRO A 43 11.53 -5.45 -7.67
N LEU A 44 10.31 -5.08 -8.07
CA LEU A 44 9.09 -5.72 -7.59
C LEU A 44 9.09 -7.22 -7.92
N LYS A 45 8.77 -8.06 -6.93
CA LYS A 45 8.61 -9.51 -7.11
C LYS A 45 7.17 -9.89 -6.78
N LEU A 46 6.44 -10.40 -7.78
CA LEU A 46 5.11 -10.93 -7.58
C LEU A 46 5.19 -12.38 -7.10
N THR A 47 4.57 -12.66 -5.96
CA THR A 47 4.44 -14.01 -5.42
C THR A 47 2.96 -14.39 -5.35
N ARG A 48 2.67 -15.69 -5.43
CA ARG A 48 1.32 -16.18 -5.16
C ARG A 48 1.05 -16.08 -3.66
N THR A 49 -0.17 -15.69 -3.30
CA THR A 49 -0.61 -15.61 -1.90
C THR A 49 -0.37 -16.94 -1.18
N HIS A 50 0.20 -16.88 0.03
CA HIS A 50 0.70 -18.03 0.81
C HIS A 50 -0.42 -18.86 1.48
N GLY A 51 -1.51 -19.14 0.77
CA GLY A 51 -2.60 -20.02 1.20
C GLY A 51 -3.83 -19.30 1.75
N ARG A 52 -4.87 -20.09 2.04
CA ARG A 52 -6.25 -19.63 2.34
C ARG A 52 -6.35 -18.58 3.44
N ARG A 53 -5.51 -18.66 4.48
CA ARG A 53 -5.55 -17.70 5.60
C ARG A 53 -5.15 -16.29 5.18
N SER A 54 -4.12 -16.15 4.34
CA SER A 54 -3.68 -14.83 3.85
C SER A 54 -4.76 -14.18 2.99
N VAL A 55 -5.38 -14.94 2.10
CA VAL A 55 -6.50 -14.50 1.25
C VAL A 55 -7.70 -14.09 2.09
N ALA A 56 -8.07 -14.88 3.10
CA ALA A 56 -9.18 -14.54 4.00
C ALA A 56 -8.93 -13.22 4.78
N GLY A 57 -7.68 -12.92 5.13
CA GLY A 57 -7.30 -11.64 5.73
C GLY A 57 -7.51 -10.46 4.78
N LEU A 58 -7.06 -10.59 3.53
CA LEU A 58 -7.26 -9.57 2.50
C LEU A 58 -8.74 -9.35 2.19
N ASN A 59 -9.53 -10.42 2.06
CA ASN A 59 -10.97 -10.30 1.82
C ASN A 59 -11.68 -9.55 2.95
N ARG A 60 -11.32 -9.82 4.22
CA ARG A 60 -11.89 -9.08 5.35
C ARG A 60 -11.53 -7.60 5.30
N MET A 61 -10.30 -7.26 4.92
CA MET A 61 -9.90 -5.87 4.76
C MET A 61 -10.70 -5.20 3.64
N ASP A 62 -10.88 -5.87 2.50
CA ASP A 62 -11.71 -5.40 1.38
C ASP A 62 -13.17 -5.14 1.83
N ASP A 63 -13.78 -6.09 2.56
CA ASP A 63 -15.12 -5.92 3.14
C ASP A 63 -15.21 -4.68 4.06
N CYS A 64 -14.16 -4.42 4.87
CA CYS A 64 -14.10 -3.24 5.71
C CYS A 64 -13.99 -1.95 4.89
N LEU A 65 -13.25 -1.96 3.78
CA LEU A 65 -13.06 -0.79 2.94
C LEU A 65 -14.36 -0.34 2.27
N TRP A 66 -15.26 -1.27 1.91
CA TRP A 66 -16.60 -0.92 1.42
C TRP A 66 -17.50 -0.22 2.43
N SER A 67 -17.15 -0.24 3.73
CA SER A 67 -17.90 0.47 4.77
C SER A 67 -17.46 1.92 4.97
N VAL A 68 -16.36 2.35 4.32
CA VAL A 68 -15.87 3.72 4.39
C VAL A 68 -16.87 4.63 3.63
N PRO A 69 -17.41 5.70 4.25
CA PRO A 69 -18.46 6.52 3.66
C PRO A 69 -17.91 7.52 2.63
N VAL A 70 -17.21 7.03 1.61
CA VAL A 70 -16.66 7.83 0.51
C VAL A 70 -17.05 7.24 -0.84
N LEU A 71 -17.25 8.13 -1.81
CA LEU A 71 -17.51 7.72 -3.18
C LEU A 71 -16.24 7.16 -3.81
N VAL A 72 -16.35 6.00 -4.43
CA VAL A 72 -15.28 5.42 -5.25
C VAL A 72 -15.19 6.19 -6.56
N ASP A 73 -13.98 6.62 -6.93
CA ASP A 73 -13.74 7.21 -8.25
C ASP A 73 -13.54 6.08 -9.28
N GLU A 74 -14.60 5.75 -10.02
CA GLU A 74 -14.55 4.68 -11.03
C GLU A 74 -13.60 4.98 -12.19
N THR A 75 -13.14 6.22 -12.35
CA THR A 75 -12.20 6.61 -13.40
C THR A 75 -10.74 6.35 -13.03
N ARG A 76 -10.46 5.94 -11.78
CA ARG A 76 -9.11 5.75 -11.26
C ARG A 76 -8.97 4.42 -10.55
N LEU A 77 -7.79 3.81 -10.70
CA LEU A 77 -7.44 2.60 -9.96
C LEU A 77 -7.02 2.90 -8.52
N PHE A 78 -6.31 4.02 -8.31
CA PHE A 78 -5.89 4.45 -6.98
C PHE A 78 -7.02 5.16 -6.24
N GLN A 79 -7.38 4.64 -5.08
CA GLN A 79 -8.44 5.18 -4.22
C GLN A 79 -7.81 5.71 -2.93
N GLN A 80 -7.41 6.99 -2.94
CA GLN A 80 -6.60 7.60 -1.88
C GLN A 80 -7.18 7.37 -0.47
N VAL A 81 -8.47 7.67 -0.27
CA VAL A 81 -9.09 7.54 1.05
C VAL A 81 -9.07 6.08 1.53
N HIS A 82 -9.44 5.13 0.67
CA HIS A 82 -9.42 3.71 1.01
C HIS A 82 -8.01 3.24 1.39
N CYS A 83 -6.98 3.68 0.67
CA CYS A 83 -5.59 3.35 1.01
C CYS A 83 -5.18 3.93 2.37
N MET A 84 -5.55 5.18 2.65
CA MET A 84 -5.24 5.82 3.93
C MET A 84 -6.00 5.16 5.10
N GLU A 85 -7.25 4.75 4.91
CA GLU A 85 -8.02 4.01 5.91
C GLU A 85 -7.43 2.61 6.16
N ALA A 86 -7.02 1.91 5.09
CA ALA A 86 -6.31 0.63 5.23
C ALA A 86 -5.00 0.80 6.03
N ASN A 87 -4.26 1.88 5.79
CA ASN A 87 -3.01 2.17 6.48
C ASN A 87 -3.16 2.54 7.96
N ARG A 88 -4.37 2.87 8.41
CA ARG A 88 -4.71 3.15 9.81
C ARG A 88 -5.37 1.97 10.51
N GLN A 89 -5.69 0.90 9.77
CA GLN A 89 -6.28 -0.29 10.37
C GLN A 89 -5.21 -1.09 11.12
N ARG A 90 -5.33 -1.11 12.46
CA ARG A 90 -4.38 -1.85 13.30
C ARG A 90 -4.37 -3.34 12.95
N CYS A 91 -3.20 -3.84 12.56
CA CYS A 91 -3.00 -5.24 12.22
C CYS A 91 -1.66 -5.77 12.75
N ARG A 92 -1.48 -7.11 12.69
CA ARG A 92 -0.17 -7.72 12.94
C ARG A 92 0.65 -7.63 11.66
N MET A 93 1.85 -7.09 11.76
CA MET A 93 2.76 -6.91 10.63
C MET A 93 4.05 -7.68 10.85
N ALA A 94 4.61 -8.21 9.77
CA ALA A 94 5.91 -8.86 9.84
C ALA A 94 6.99 -7.84 10.23
N GLY A 95 7.88 -8.21 11.16
CA GLY A 95 8.96 -7.33 11.61
C GLY A 95 8.59 -6.35 12.73
N HIS A 96 7.32 -6.25 13.10
CA HIS A 96 6.83 -5.32 14.14
C HIS A 96 6.09 -6.07 15.25
N GLU A 97 6.25 -5.62 16.49
CA GLU A 97 5.59 -6.25 17.64
C GLU A 97 4.14 -5.77 17.83
N GLY A 98 3.24 -6.72 18.10
CA GLY A 98 1.86 -6.42 18.48
C GLY A 98 0.94 -6.03 17.30
N TYR A 99 -0.11 -5.26 17.63
CA TYR A 99 -1.05 -4.69 16.66
C TYR A 99 -0.78 -3.20 16.51
N GLN A 100 -0.30 -2.82 15.33
CA GLN A 100 0.09 -1.45 15.01
C GLN A 100 -0.58 -0.99 13.72
N GLU A 101 -0.58 0.32 13.49
CA GLU A 101 -1.03 0.90 12.22
C GLU A 101 0.08 0.74 11.17
N PRO A 102 -0.25 0.28 9.94
CA PRO A 102 0.73 0.22 8.85
C PRO A 102 1.50 1.51 8.59
N SER A 103 0.84 2.68 8.68
CA SER A 103 1.49 3.98 8.53
C SER A 103 2.59 4.22 9.58
N TYR A 104 2.32 3.87 10.85
CA TYR A 104 3.28 3.99 11.94
C TYR A 104 4.49 3.07 11.75
N CYS A 105 4.24 1.80 11.41
CA CYS A 105 5.31 0.84 11.15
C CYS A 105 6.15 1.22 9.94
N TRP A 106 5.53 1.79 8.91
CA TRP A 106 6.23 2.32 7.75
C TRP A 106 7.15 3.50 8.11
N GLU A 107 6.71 4.42 8.97
CA GLU A 107 7.54 5.53 9.43
C GLU A 107 8.80 5.04 10.17
N ILE A 108 8.65 4.05 11.06
CA ILE A 108 9.78 3.38 11.72
C ILE A 108 10.73 2.76 10.69
N ASP A 109 10.19 2.05 9.70
CA ASP A 109 11.00 1.40 8.66
C ASP A 109 11.76 2.42 7.80
N MET A 110 11.17 3.58 7.51
CA MET A 110 11.80 4.68 6.78
C MET A 110 12.91 5.34 7.62
N ASP A 111 12.69 5.54 8.92
CA ASP A 111 13.68 6.09 9.85
C ASP A 111 14.89 5.17 10.01
N ALA A 112 14.64 3.86 10.21
CA ALA A 112 15.69 2.85 10.33
C ALA A 112 16.58 2.75 9.07
N ARG A 113 16.04 3.14 7.90
CA ARG A 113 16.77 3.23 6.62
C ARG A 113 17.40 4.60 6.37
N GLN A 114 17.29 5.52 7.32
CA GLN A 114 17.72 6.91 7.24
C GLN A 114 17.07 7.69 6.09
N LEU A 115 15.88 7.27 5.65
CA LEU A 115 15.17 7.86 4.51
C LEU A 115 14.29 9.06 4.89
N LEU A 116 14.04 9.29 6.18
CA LEU A 116 13.27 10.45 6.63
C LEU A 116 14.01 11.79 6.45
N HIS A 117 15.34 11.76 6.42
CA HIS A 117 16.20 12.95 6.46
C HIS A 117 17.00 13.23 5.19
N ILE A 118 16.75 12.49 4.11
CA ILE A 118 17.50 12.63 2.84
C ILE A 118 17.06 13.84 1.99
N CYS A 119 16.06 14.55 2.50
CA CYS A 119 15.60 15.86 2.08
C CYS A 119 15.08 16.57 3.34
#